data_AF-A0ABD7PRK9-F1
#
_entry.id   AF-A0ABD7PRK9-F1
#
_cell.length_a   1.000
_cell.length_b   1.000
_cell.length_c   1.000
_cell.angle_alpha   90.00
_cell.angle_beta   90.00
_cell.angle_gamma   90.00
#
_symmetry.space_group_name_H-M   'P 1'
#
loop_
_entity.id
_entity.type
_entity.pdbx_description
1 polymer ?
#
loop_
_entity_poly.entity_id
_entity_poly.type
_entity_poly.pdbx_seq_one_letter_code
_entity_poly.pdbx_strand_id
1 'polypeptide(L)'
;MDRLRAARPPYPDLIAGALLWGMQMLAAAMLGLYLRNGLQTSRLAEIAALYFSGGLFAWPFALPVARFLAFDRPLETRFAAFFVTLTAATILMTAFLFAMEYRMFYSRWHAPFGSIVWAFQFVFTSISAVYQFLVIGLRLFLPLGLVCLVASSYHLAKRMR
;
A
#
# COMPACT_ATOMS: atom_id res chain seq x y z
N MET A 1 16.27 -12.92 20.65
CA MET A 1 15.77 -11.59 21.09
C MET A 1 16.26 -10.46 20.18
N ASP A 2 17.43 -10.60 19.54
CA ASP A 2 18.08 -9.50 18.80
C ASP A 2 17.37 -9.11 17.48
N ARG A 3 16.78 -10.07 16.77
CA ARG A 3 15.93 -9.80 15.58
C ARG A 3 14.73 -8.89 15.88
N LEU A 4 14.04 -9.13 17.01
CA LEU A 4 12.87 -8.33 17.40
C LEU A 4 13.25 -6.92 17.84
N ARG A 5 14.45 -6.75 18.42
CA ARG A 5 14.99 -5.42 18.74
C ARG A 5 15.35 -4.65 17.48
N ALA A 6 16.02 -5.30 16.51
CA ALA A 6 16.37 -4.68 15.23
C ALA A 6 15.13 -4.32 14.37
N ALA A 7 14.03 -5.05 14.53
CA ALA A 7 12.76 -4.81 13.86
C ALA A 7 12.04 -3.54 14.34
N ARG A 8 12.46 -2.90 15.44
CA ARG A 8 11.86 -1.64 15.91
C ARG A 8 12.56 -0.45 15.24
N PRO A 9 11.98 0.17 14.21
CA PRO A 9 12.52 1.40 13.66
C PRO A 9 12.42 2.55 14.68
N PRO A 10 13.28 3.57 14.58
CA PRO A 10 13.11 4.82 15.31
C PRO A 10 11.74 5.44 15.01
N TYR A 11 11.07 6.00 16.02
CA TYR A 11 9.81 6.75 15.85
C TYR A 11 9.82 7.81 14.73
N PRO A 12 10.87 8.64 14.56
CA PRO A 12 10.87 9.62 13.46
C PRO A 12 10.89 8.96 12.08
N ASP A 13 11.56 7.81 11.92
CA ASP A 13 11.59 7.06 10.67
C ASP A 13 10.23 6.44 10.33
N LEU A 14 9.43 6.10 11.35
CA LEU A 14 8.05 5.63 11.15
C LEU A 14 7.16 6.75 10.63
N ILE A 15 7.17 7.93 11.28
CA ILE A 15 6.23 9.01 10.93
C ILE A 15 6.65 9.70 9.64
N ALA A 16 7.90 10.14 9.54
CA ALA A 16 8.40 10.84 8.36
C ALA A 16 8.43 9.90 7.15
N GLY A 17 8.87 8.65 7.35
CA GLY A 17 8.87 7.64 6.28
C GLY A 17 7.47 7.33 5.77
N ALA A 18 6.47 7.24 6.65
CA ALA A 18 5.08 7.02 6.25
C ALA A 18 4.55 8.18 5.41
N LEU A 19 4.76 9.43 5.84
CA LEU A 19 4.34 10.61 5.08
C LEU A 19 5.03 10.69 3.71
N LEU A 20 6.36 10.48 3.66
CA LEU A 20 7.11 10.49 2.42
C LEU A 20 6.70 9.36 1.48
N TRP A 21 6.42 8.17 1.99
CA TRP A 21 5.95 7.05 1.18
C TRP A 21 4.53 7.30 0.65
N GLY A 22 3.62 7.82 1.48
CA GLY A 22 2.30 8.26 1.05
C GLY A 22 2.35 9.31 -0.06
N MET A 23 3.21 10.33 0.07
CA MET A 23 3.41 11.35 -0.97
C MET A 23 3.95 10.77 -2.27
N GLN A 24 4.88 9.82 -2.20
CA GLN A 24 5.39 9.11 -3.39
C GLN A 24 4.29 8.32 -4.09
N MET A 25 3.42 7.62 -3.35
CA MET A 25 2.31 6.86 -3.93
C MET A 25 1.23 7.76 -4.52
N LEU A 26 0.93 8.90 -3.88
CA LEU A 26 0.08 9.94 -4.46
C LEU A 26 0.66 10.44 -5.78
N ALA A 27 1.94 10.84 -5.79
CA ALA A 27 2.59 11.35 -6.99
C ALA A 27 2.60 10.31 -8.12
N ALA A 28 2.86 9.04 -7.78
CA ALA A 28 2.79 7.94 -8.73
C ALA A 28 1.39 7.80 -9.34
N ALA A 29 0.35 7.81 -8.50
CA ALA A 29 -1.03 7.71 -8.95
C ALA A 29 -1.44 8.89 -9.83
N MET A 30 -1.08 10.11 -9.46
CA MET A 30 -1.37 11.31 -10.26
C MET A 30 -0.66 11.27 -11.61
N LEU A 31 0.62 10.88 -11.65
CA LEU A 31 1.32 10.72 -12.93
C LEU A 31 0.69 9.60 -13.77
N GLY A 32 0.42 8.44 -13.16
CA GLY A 32 -0.19 7.30 -13.84
C GLY A 32 -1.57 7.63 -14.40
N LEU A 33 -2.35 8.44 -13.69
CA LEU A 33 -3.65 8.93 -14.13
C LEU A 33 -3.49 9.96 -15.27
N TYR A 34 -2.60 10.94 -15.10
CA TYR A 34 -2.30 11.95 -16.13
C TYR A 34 -1.89 11.29 -17.45
N LEU A 35 -1.00 10.30 -17.42
CA LEU A 35 -0.56 9.59 -18.62
C LEU A 35 -1.67 8.77 -19.30
N ARG A 36 -2.74 8.42 -18.59
CA ARG A 36 -3.83 7.58 -19.11
C ARG A 36 -5.01 8.39 -19.61
N ASN A 37 -5.37 9.48 -18.93
CA ASN A 37 -6.56 10.26 -19.24
C ASN A 37 -6.41 11.76 -18.99
N GLY A 38 -5.19 12.26 -18.80
CA GLY A 38 -4.94 13.69 -18.56
C GLY A 38 -5.56 14.24 -17.27
N LEU A 39 -5.77 13.40 -16.25
CA LEU A 39 -6.45 13.73 -14.99
C LEU A 39 -7.95 14.07 -15.14
N GLN A 40 -8.56 13.72 -16.27
CA GLN A 40 -9.97 13.99 -16.53
C GLN A 40 -10.86 12.98 -15.81
N THR A 41 -11.15 13.25 -14.53
CA THR A 41 -12.08 12.47 -13.71
C THR A 41 -12.68 13.33 -12.61
N SER A 42 -13.96 13.10 -12.29
CA SER A 42 -14.63 13.76 -11.16
C SER A 42 -14.16 13.25 -9.79
N ARG A 43 -13.49 12.09 -9.75
CA ARG A 43 -13.06 11.39 -8.52
C ARG A 43 -11.58 11.62 -8.19
N LEU A 44 -10.97 12.69 -8.72
CA LEU A 44 -9.52 12.92 -8.63
C LEU A 44 -9.02 12.95 -7.17
N ALA A 45 -9.73 13.69 -6.31
CA ALA A 45 -9.38 13.82 -4.89
C ALA A 45 -9.45 12.49 -4.14
N GLU A 46 -10.43 11.64 -4.47
CA GLU A 46 -10.60 10.34 -3.84
C GLU A 46 -9.50 9.37 -4.27
N ILE A 47 -9.11 9.37 -5.55
CA ILE A 47 -7.97 8.59 -6.02
C ILE A 47 -6.69 9.07 -5.33
N ALA A 48 -6.46 10.39 -5.24
CA ALA A 48 -5.29 10.93 -4.55
C ALA A 48 -5.25 10.50 -3.07
N ALA A 49 -6.38 10.62 -2.36
CA ALA A 49 -6.51 10.20 -0.97
C ALA A 49 -6.29 8.70 -0.80
N LEU A 50 -6.84 7.86 -1.68
CA LEU A 50 -6.69 6.40 -1.64
C LEU A 50 -5.23 5.96 -1.76
N TYR A 51 -4.48 6.49 -2.73
CA TYR A 51 -3.09 6.09 -2.93
C TYR A 51 -2.16 6.70 -1.87
N PHE A 52 -2.42 7.93 -1.44
CA PHE A 52 -1.72 8.55 -0.32
C PHE A 52 -1.88 7.71 0.96
N SER A 53 -3.13 7.41 1.34
CA SER A 53 -3.43 6.63 2.54
C SER A 53 -2.94 5.19 2.43
N GLY A 54 -3.01 4.59 1.24
CA GLY A 54 -2.45 3.28 0.94
C GLY A 54 -0.95 3.20 1.23
N GLY A 55 -0.17 4.18 0.77
CA GLY A 55 1.25 4.30 1.12
C GLY A 55 1.46 4.62 2.61
N LEU A 56 0.79 5.66 3.12
CA LEU A 56 0.92 6.11 4.51
C LEU A 56 0.71 4.97 5.52
N PHE A 57 -0.38 4.22 5.38
CA PHE A 57 -0.74 3.15 6.31
C PHE A 57 0.00 1.85 6.04
N ALA A 58 0.56 1.63 4.84
CA ALA A 58 1.40 0.46 4.59
C ALA A 58 2.74 0.54 5.35
N TRP A 59 3.29 1.75 5.51
CA TRP A 59 4.64 1.94 6.05
C TRP A 59 4.88 1.37 7.46
N PRO A 60 3.98 1.59 8.46
CA PRO A 60 4.11 0.99 9.78
C PRO A 60 4.15 -0.53 9.81
N PHE A 61 3.62 -1.21 8.78
CA PHE A 61 3.67 -2.68 8.67
C PHE A 61 4.88 -3.14 7.84
N ALA A 62 5.15 -2.45 6.73
CA ALA A 62 6.25 -2.79 5.84
C ALA A 62 7.61 -2.69 6.53
N LEU A 63 7.87 -1.57 7.22
CA LEU A 63 9.19 -1.27 7.77
C LEU A 63 9.64 -2.27 8.85
N PRO A 64 8.84 -2.61 9.88
CA PRO A 64 9.25 -3.61 10.87
C PRO A 64 9.43 -5.01 10.28
N VAL A 65 8.54 -5.43 9.37
CA VAL A 65 8.62 -6.75 8.72
C VAL A 65 9.87 -6.83 7.84
N ALA A 66 10.16 -5.80 7.05
CA ALA A 66 11.36 -5.72 6.24
C ALA A 66 12.63 -5.83 7.08
N ARG A 67 12.71 -5.05 8.18
CA ARG A 67 13.85 -5.06 9.09
C ARG A 67 14.03 -6.41 9.80
N PHE A 68 12.93 -7.07 10.14
CA PHE A 68 12.98 -8.41 10.70
C PHE A 68 13.58 -9.43 9.71
N LEU A 69 13.16 -9.38 8.45
CA LEU A 69 13.65 -10.28 7.39
C LEU A 69 15.08 -9.96 6.95
N ALA A 70 15.47 -8.69 7.01
CA ALA A 70 16.78 -8.16 6.60
C ALA A 70 17.88 -8.30 7.67
N PHE A 71 17.53 -8.73 8.89
CA PHE A 71 18.49 -8.81 10.01
C PHE A 71 19.64 -9.77 9.73
N ASP A 72 20.86 -9.27 9.90
CA ASP A 72 22.11 -10.02 9.72
C ASP A 72 22.23 -10.65 8.31
N ARG A 73 21.76 -9.92 7.30
CA ARG A 73 21.81 -10.33 5.90
C ARG A 73 22.71 -9.43 5.06
N PRO A 74 23.24 -9.92 3.92
CA PRO A 74 23.96 -9.08 2.96
C PRO A 74 23.01 -8.08 2.28
N LEU A 75 23.58 -7.05 1.64
CA LEU A 75 22.83 -5.89 1.12
C LEU A 75 21.74 -6.29 0.12
N GLU A 76 22.01 -7.28 -0.72
CA GLU A 76 21.11 -7.80 -1.75
C GLU A 76 19.84 -8.39 -1.12
N THR A 77 20.01 -9.19 -0.06
CA THR A 77 18.88 -9.76 0.68
C THR A 77 18.10 -8.69 1.45
N ARG A 78 18.78 -7.67 1.99
CA ARG A 78 18.10 -6.53 2.64
C ARG A 78 17.24 -5.78 1.64
N PHE A 79 17.79 -5.47 0.46
CA PHE A 79 17.07 -4.83 -0.62
C PHE A 79 15.84 -5.64 -1.02
N ALA A 80 15.98 -6.95 -1.24
CA ALA A 80 14.87 -7.83 -1.57
C ALA A 80 13.79 -7.85 -0.48
N ALA A 81 14.19 -7.89 0.80
CA ALA A 81 13.25 -7.82 1.92
C ALA A 81 12.45 -6.51 1.91
N PHE A 82 13.10 -5.34 1.80
CA PHE A 82 12.41 -4.05 1.69
C PHE A 82 11.52 -3.97 0.45
N PHE A 83 12.02 -4.38 -0.70
CA PHE A 83 11.30 -4.34 -1.97
C PHE A 83 10.01 -5.16 -1.91
N VAL A 84 10.09 -6.43 -1.50
CA VAL A 84 8.94 -7.34 -1.45
C VAL A 84 7.92 -6.87 -0.40
N THR A 85 8.38 -6.51 0.80
CA THR A 85 7.50 -6.07 1.89
C THR A 85 6.80 -4.75 1.58
N LEU A 86 7.51 -3.74 1.04
CA LEU A 86 6.91 -2.47 0.63
C LEU A 86 5.90 -2.70 -0.50
N THR A 87 6.23 -3.54 -1.48
CA THR A 87 5.30 -3.91 -2.56
C THR A 87 4.03 -4.55 -2.00
N ALA A 88 4.18 -5.62 -1.23
CA ALA A 88 3.06 -6.39 -0.70
C ALA A 88 2.21 -5.53 0.24
N ALA A 89 2.80 -4.84 1.20
CA ALA A 89 2.08 -4.00 2.16
C ALA A 89 1.34 -2.85 1.46
N THR A 90 1.96 -2.18 0.48
CA THR A 90 1.33 -1.07 -0.24
C THR A 90 0.16 -1.55 -1.08
N ILE A 91 0.32 -2.66 -1.81
CA ILE A 91 -0.76 -3.25 -2.62
C ILE A 91 -1.90 -3.70 -1.71
N LEU A 92 -1.61 -4.47 -0.66
CA LEU A 92 -2.62 -5.00 0.25
C LEU A 92 -3.36 -3.89 0.99
N MET A 93 -2.66 -2.87 1.48
CA MET A 93 -3.28 -1.74 2.18
C MET A 93 -4.16 -0.92 1.23
N THR A 94 -3.67 -0.60 0.03
CA THR A 94 -4.45 0.19 -0.93
C THR A 94 -5.68 -0.59 -1.42
N ALA A 95 -5.52 -1.90 -1.68
CA ALA A 95 -6.64 -2.77 -2.04
C ALA A 95 -7.66 -2.90 -0.91
N PHE A 96 -7.20 -2.99 0.34
CA PHE A 96 -8.07 -3.03 1.52
C PHE A 96 -8.89 -1.74 1.66
N LEU A 97 -8.24 -0.58 1.57
CA LEU A 97 -8.92 0.72 1.64
C LEU A 97 -9.94 0.89 0.52
N PHE A 98 -9.56 0.51 -0.72
CA PHE A 98 -10.47 0.48 -1.86
C PHE A 98 -11.68 -0.43 -1.60
N ALA A 99 -11.43 -1.64 -1.09
CA ALA A 99 -12.50 -2.59 -0.78
C ALA A 99 -13.43 -2.08 0.33
N MET A 100 -12.91 -1.34 1.31
CA MET A 100 -13.74 -0.71 2.35
C MET A 100 -14.62 0.40 1.79
N GLU A 101 -14.08 1.27 0.94
CA GLU A 101 -14.87 2.30 0.25
C GLU A 101 -15.95 1.67 -0.65
N TYR A 102 -15.55 0.69 -1.47
CA TYR A 102 -16.44 -0.05 -2.35
C TYR A 102 -17.57 -0.72 -1.57
N ARG A 103 -17.23 -1.40 -0.46
CA ARG A 103 -18.22 -2.02 0.42
C ARG A 103 -19.16 -1.01 1.05
N MET A 104 -18.66 0.14 1.53
CA MET A 104 -19.52 1.18 2.10
C MET A 104 -20.57 1.65 1.10
N PHE A 105 -20.20 1.83 -0.16
CA PHE A 105 -21.13 2.16 -1.23
C PHE A 105 -22.18 1.05 -1.44
N TYR A 106 -21.76 -0.21 -1.61
CA TYR A 106 -22.66 -1.33 -1.91
C TYR A 106 -23.50 -1.81 -0.71
N SER A 107 -23.09 -1.49 0.52
CA SER A 107 -23.78 -1.92 1.73
C SER A 107 -25.24 -1.44 1.84
N ARG A 108 -25.62 -0.41 1.07
CA ARG A 108 -27.01 0.10 0.97
C ARG A 108 -27.99 -0.91 0.39
N TRP A 109 -27.48 -1.88 -0.37
CA TRP A 109 -28.27 -2.97 -0.96
C TRP A 109 -28.00 -4.32 -0.29
N HIS A 110 -27.25 -4.33 0.82
CA HIS A 110 -26.99 -5.56 1.57
C HIS A 110 -28.15 -5.89 2.52
N ALA A 111 -28.29 -7.18 2.81
CA ALA A 111 -29.16 -7.68 3.86
C ALA A 111 -28.73 -7.14 5.24
N PRO A 112 -29.61 -7.20 6.26
CA PRO A 112 -29.29 -6.78 7.61
C PRO A 112 -28.02 -7.48 8.15
N PHE A 113 -27.22 -6.70 8.89
CA PHE A 113 -26.00 -7.18 9.53
C PHE A 113 -26.28 -8.41 10.40
N GLY A 114 -25.38 -9.40 10.36
CA GLY A 114 -25.49 -10.63 11.13
C GLY A 114 -26.28 -11.75 10.46
N SER A 115 -26.94 -11.50 9.33
CA SER A 115 -27.55 -12.57 8.52
C SER A 115 -26.50 -13.34 7.71
N ILE A 116 -26.78 -14.60 7.37
CA ILE A 116 -25.92 -15.41 6.49
C ILE A 116 -25.76 -14.76 5.11
N VAL A 117 -26.85 -14.18 4.57
CA VAL A 117 -26.84 -13.46 3.29
C VAL A 117 -25.89 -12.25 3.35
N TRP A 118 -25.94 -11.47 4.44
CA TRP A 118 -25.02 -10.35 4.64
C TRP A 118 -23.57 -10.82 4.67
N ALA A 119 -23.27 -11.96 5.32
CA ALA A 119 -21.91 -12.49 5.38
C ALA A 119 -21.38 -12.85 3.98
N PHE A 120 -22.20 -13.50 3.14
CA PHE A 120 -21.85 -13.75 1.74
C PHE A 120 -21.64 -12.46 0.95
N GLN A 121 -22.56 -11.49 1.06
CA GLN A 121 -22.43 -10.20 0.39
C GLN A 121 -21.18 -9.44 0.86
N PHE A 122 -20.83 -9.49 2.15
CA PHE A 122 -19.61 -8.90 2.67
C PHE A 122 -18.36 -9.50 2.00
N VAL A 123 -18.26 -10.82 1.97
CA VAL A 123 -17.10 -11.55 1.42
C VAL A 123 -16.98 -11.32 -0.09
N PHE A 124 -18.04 -11.56 -0.86
CA PHE A 124 -17.98 -11.48 -2.32
C PHE A 124 -17.79 -10.06 -2.83
N THR A 125 -18.41 -9.05 -2.20
CA THR A 125 -18.20 -7.64 -2.56
C THR A 125 -16.76 -7.22 -2.27
N SER A 126 -16.20 -7.64 -1.12
CA SER A 126 -14.82 -7.29 -0.76
C SER A 126 -13.80 -7.96 -1.68
N ILE A 127 -13.93 -9.26 -1.96
CA ILE A 127 -13.03 -9.99 -2.87
C ILE A 127 -13.12 -9.42 -4.29
N SER A 128 -14.33 -9.12 -4.78
CA SER A 128 -14.52 -8.51 -6.11
C SER A 128 -13.85 -7.14 -6.19
N ALA A 129 -13.97 -6.32 -5.15
CA ALA A 129 -13.30 -5.02 -5.10
C ALA A 129 -11.77 -5.16 -5.13
N VAL A 130 -11.21 -6.09 -4.35
CA VAL A 130 -9.76 -6.38 -4.37
C VAL A 130 -9.33 -6.80 -5.77
N TYR A 131 -10.06 -7.70 -6.43
CA TYR A 131 -9.76 -8.13 -7.79
C TYR A 131 -9.80 -6.95 -8.78
N GLN A 132 -10.83 -6.11 -8.73
CA GLN A 132 -10.94 -4.92 -9.58
C GLN A 132 -9.74 -3.97 -9.38
N PHE A 133 -9.34 -3.73 -8.13
CA PHE A 133 -8.16 -2.93 -7.83
C PHE A 133 -6.89 -3.55 -8.40
N LEU A 134 -6.71 -4.86 -8.28
CA LEU A 134 -5.52 -5.54 -8.81
C LEU A 134 -5.42 -5.40 -10.34
N VAL A 135 -6.54 -5.52 -11.05
CA VAL A 135 -6.53 -5.44 -12.53
C VAL A 135 -6.36 -4.00 -13.04
N ILE A 136 -7.02 -3.03 -12.39
CA ILE A 136 -7.12 -1.66 -12.89
C ILE A 136 -6.24 -0.71 -12.07
N GLY A 137 -6.34 -0.76 -10.74
CA GLY A 137 -5.67 0.15 -9.81
C GLY A 137 -4.14 -0.01 -9.79
N LEU A 138 -3.60 -1.23 -9.91
CA LEU A 138 -2.14 -1.42 -9.89
C LEU A 138 -1.41 -0.61 -10.95
N ARG A 139 -2.07 -0.39 -12.09
CA ARG A 139 -1.54 0.32 -13.24
C ARG A 139 -1.27 1.80 -12.97
N LEU A 140 -1.90 2.39 -11.95
CA LEU A 140 -1.67 3.77 -11.54
C LEU A 140 -0.41 3.93 -10.68
N PHE A 141 0.13 2.86 -10.09
CA PHE A 141 1.46 2.94 -9.49
C PHE A 141 2.57 3.10 -10.53
N LEU A 142 2.34 2.74 -11.79
CA LEU A 142 3.39 2.74 -12.82
C LEU A 142 3.35 4.02 -13.68
N PRO A 143 4.54 4.51 -14.12
CA PRO A 143 5.87 3.94 -13.87
C PRO A 143 6.54 4.43 -12.57
N LEU A 144 6.14 5.60 -12.05
CA LEU A 144 6.88 6.31 -10.99
C LEU A 144 6.94 5.52 -9.68
N GLY A 145 5.88 4.81 -9.30
CA GLY A 145 5.84 3.99 -8.09
C GLY A 145 6.89 2.88 -8.10
N LEU A 146 7.25 2.31 -9.26
CA LEU A 146 8.35 1.34 -9.36
C LEU A 146 9.71 2.02 -9.10
N VAL A 147 9.92 3.23 -9.62
CA VAL A 147 11.14 4.01 -9.37
C VAL A 147 11.25 4.36 -7.89
N CYS A 148 10.18 4.87 -7.29
CA CYS A 148 10.08 5.16 -5.86
C CYS A 148 10.36 3.93 -4.99
N LEU A 149 9.80 2.78 -5.38
CA LEU A 149 9.99 1.51 -4.69
C LEU A 149 11.45 1.05 -4.73
N VAL A 150 12.09 1.06 -5.90
CA VAL A 150 13.50 0.68 -6.04
C VAL A 150 14.40 1.62 -5.23
N ALA A 151 14.22 2.94 -5.39
CA ALA A 151 15.01 3.95 -4.70
C ALA A 151 14.87 3.85 -3.16
N SER A 152 13.63 3.76 -2.67
CA SER A 152 13.35 3.65 -1.23
C SER A 152 13.88 2.34 -0.65
N SER A 153 13.69 1.22 -1.35
CA SER A 153 14.18 -0.09 -0.89
C SER A 153 15.70 -0.13 -0.80
N TYR A 154 16.40 0.46 -1.77
CA TYR A 154 17.85 0.56 -1.76
C TYR A 154 18.38 1.49 -0.65
N HIS A 155 17.73 2.64 -0.47
CA HIS A 155 18.08 3.57 0.61
C HIS A 155 17.93 2.93 1.99
N LEU A 156 16.81 2.24 2.24
CA LEU A 156 16.55 1.55 3.50
C LEU A 156 17.53 0.38 3.74
N ALA A 157 17.83 -0.40 2.70
CA ALA A 157 18.79 -1.49 2.78
C ALA A 157 20.20 -1.02 3.18
N LYS A 158 20.63 0.13 2.65
CA LYS A 158 21.91 0.76 3.02
C LYS A 158 21.92 1.31 4.45
N ARG A 159 20.84 1.96 4.87
CA ARG A 159 20.75 2.61 6.20
C ARG A 159 20.64 1.61 7.36
N MET A 160 20.29 0.36 7.08
CA MET A 160 20.21 -0.71 8.09
C MET A 160 21.58 -1.32 8.44
N ARG A 161 22.71 -0.75 7.98
CA ARG A 161 24.05 -1.16 8.43
C ARG A 161 24.32 -0.71 9.86
#